data_AF-Q7NXN7-F1
#
_entry.id   AF-Q7NXN7-F1
#
_cell.length_a   1.000
_cell.length_b   1.000
_cell.length_c   1.000
_cell.angle_alpha   90.00
_cell.angle_beta   90.00
_cell.angle_gamma   90.00
#
_symmetry.space_group_name_H-M   'P 1'
#
loop_
_entity.id
_entity.type
_entity.pdbx_description
1 polymer ?
#
loop_
_entity_poly.entity_id
_entity_poly.type
_entity_poly.pdbx_seq_one_letter_code
_entity_poly.pdbx_strand_id
1 'polypeptide(L)'
;MKLARGLRRKCEGWDVICYAGAPWDRNFNVMDLSASLFPGWALWLGCALAAALLALAALRVRWRALDPAALNAWMGACVLDLALWLLRGGLQPGLSFHLLGAALLTLMMGPWLALLALAVAQLALAAAGHADWSALGLNWLLTPLPAVAVTAGMLELARRRLPAHFFIYVFVNGFLAGGASLLAAALCGVLALGAAGAYPWDGLLGEALPYYFLLSWSEAFTTGLLLAVLTVYKPRWVSTFDDGRYLGGKPGPS
;
A
#
# COMPACT_ATOMS: atom_id res chain seq x y z
N MET A 1 -58.10 22.87 26.58
CA MET A 1 -58.46 21.45 26.87
C MET A 1 -58.32 20.70 25.55
N LYS A 2 -57.38 19.80 25.23
CA LYS A 2 -56.34 18.99 25.91
C LYS A 2 -55.21 18.81 24.88
N LEU A 3 -53.98 19.21 25.21
CA LEU A 3 -52.87 18.39 25.74
C LEU A 3 -52.07 17.62 24.68
N ALA A 4 -50.80 18.04 24.56
CA ALA A 4 -49.73 17.33 23.90
C ALA A 4 -49.57 15.89 24.45
N ARG A 5 -49.46 14.92 23.54
CA ARG A 5 -48.93 13.57 23.75
C ARG A 5 -47.86 13.43 22.66
N GLY A 6 -46.57 13.34 22.94
CA GLY A 6 -45.93 12.46 23.91
C GLY A 6 -44.90 11.66 23.11
N LEU A 7 -43.77 12.31 22.79
CA LEU A 7 -42.58 11.66 22.22
C LEU A 7 -42.01 10.70 23.27
N ARG A 8 -42.31 9.41 23.12
CA ARG A 8 -41.56 8.34 23.77
C ARG A 8 -41.77 7.05 22.98
N ARG A 9 -40.97 6.81 21.95
CA ARG A 9 -40.80 5.45 21.42
C ARG A 9 -39.71 4.79 22.26
N LYS A 10 -40.10 3.75 22.97
CA LYS A 10 -39.23 2.78 23.64
C LYS A 10 -38.30 2.15 22.60
N CYS A 11 -36.99 2.15 22.86
CA CYS A 11 -36.07 1.18 22.28
C CYS A 11 -36.21 -0.12 23.08
N GLU A 12 -36.73 -1.16 22.46
CA GLU A 12 -36.80 -2.52 23.00
C GLU A 12 -36.07 -3.45 22.04
N GLY A 13 -34.96 -4.04 22.51
CA GLY A 13 -34.34 -5.23 21.91
C GLY A 13 -33.40 -5.00 20.73
N TRP A 14 -32.11 -5.26 20.94
CA TRP A 14 -31.09 -5.47 19.90
C TRP A 14 -30.92 -4.36 18.85
N ASP A 15 -31.16 -3.10 19.22
CA ASP A 15 -30.88 -1.94 18.37
C ASP A 15 -29.36 -1.70 18.27
N VAL A 16 -28.77 -2.29 17.25
CA VAL A 16 -27.54 -1.81 16.61
C VAL A 16 -27.77 -0.35 16.25
N ILE A 17 -27.00 0.54 16.89
CA ILE A 17 -26.76 1.95 16.56
C ILE A 17 -27.51 2.41 15.32
N CYS A 18 -28.71 2.95 15.53
CA CYS A 18 -29.47 3.66 14.51
C CYS A 18 -28.72 4.95 14.13
N TYR A 19 -27.84 4.88 13.12
CA TYR A 19 -27.43 6.05 12.35
C TYR A 19 -28.61 6.49 11.47
N ALA A 20 -29.60 7.14 12.09
CA ALA A 20 -30.64 7.86 11.38
C ALA A 20 -30.02 9.14 10.79
N GLY A 21 -29.68 9.13 9.50
CA GLY A 21 -29.40 10.37 8.76
C GLY A 21 -28.29 10.37 7.71
N ALA A 22 -27.66 9.25 7.35
CA ALA A 22 -26.76 9.23 6.19
C ALA A 22 -27.60 8.99 4.92
N PRO A 23 -27.72 9.97 4.02
CA PRO A 23 -28.36 9.74 2.74
C PRO A 23 -27.35 8.92 1.93
N TRP A 24 -27.75 7.72 1.50
CA TRP A 24 -26.92 6.80 0.71
C TRP A 24 -26.85 7.29 -0.74
N ASP A 25 -26.31 8.49 -0.90
CA ASP A 25 -26.21 9.21 -2.15
C ASP A 25 -25.28 8.45 -3.08
N ARG A 26 -25.65 8.40 -4.35
CA ARG A 26 -24.97 7.71 -5.45
C ARG A 26 -23.65 8.37 -5.87
N ASN A 27 -22.88 8.88 -4.91
CA ASN A 27 -21.56 9.50 -5.09
C ASN A 27 -20.54 8.94 -4.07
N PHE A 28 -20.60 7.64 -3.79
CA PHE A 28 -19.54 6.93 -3.07
C PHE A 28 -18.28 6.85 -3.96
N ASN A 29 -17.56 7.97 -4.09
CA ASN A 29 -16.17 7.94 -4.55
C ASN A 29 -15.32 7.38 -3.41
N VAL A 30 -15.34 6.06 -3.26
CA VAL A 30 -14.46 5.31 -2.37
C VAL A 30 -13.06 5.43 -2.96
N MET A 31 -12.23 6.27 -2.35
CA MET A 31 -10.88 6.58 -2.84
C MET A 31 -9.87 6.47 -1.71
N ASP A 32 -8.65 6.08 -2.08
CA ASP A 32 -7.48 6.29 -1.24
C ASP A 32 -7.35 7.79 -0.97
N LEU A 33 -7.15 8.16 0.31
CA LEU A 33 -7.11 9.52 0.87
C LEU A 33 -7.75 10.59 -0.05
N SER A 34 -9.08 10.77 0.04
CA SER A 34 -9.80 11.71 -0.83
C SER A 34 -9.23 13.13 -0.77
N ALA A 35 -9.22 13.80 -1.93
CA ALA A 35 -8.78 15.19 -2.06
C ALA A 35 -9.53 16.14 -1.14
N SER A 36 -10.80 15.84 -0.84
CA SER A 36 -11.66 16.66 0.03
C SER A 36 -11.17 16.74 1.48
N LEU A 37 -10.32 15.80 1.91
CA LEU A 37 -9.81 15.70 3.28
C LEU A 37 -8.58 16.59 3.52
N PHE A 38 -8.01 17.18 2.47
CA PHE A 38 -6.76 17.94 2.55
C PHE A 38 -6.90 19.33 1.94
N PRO A 39 -6.17 20.32 2.47
CA PRO A 39 -6.17 21.65 1.88
C PRO A 39 -5.50 21.62 0.49
N GLY A 40 -6.02 22.42 -0.45
CA GLY A 40 -5.56 22.40 -1.84
C GLY A 40 -4.05 22.62 -2.03
N TRP A 41 -3.41 23.44 -1.17
CA TRP A 41 -1.96 23.63 -1.24
C TRP A 41 -1.17 22.35 -0.96
N ALA A 42 -1.67 21.48 -0.06
CA ALA A 42 -1.01 20.22 0.29
C ALA A 42 -1.14 19.22 -0.87
N LEU A 43 -2.27 19.22 -1.57
CA LEU A 43 -2.49 18.41 -2.77
C LEU A 43 -1.51 18.80 -3.89
N TRP A 44 -1.41 20.09 -4.21
CA TRP A 44 -0.50 20.59 -5.26
C TRP A 44 0.98 20.37 -4.89
N LEU A 45 1.36 20.65 -3.64
CA LEU A 45 2.72 20.38 -3.16
C LEU A 45 3.04 18.88 -3.20
N GLY A 46 2.08 18.02 -2.81
CA GLY A 46 2.20 16.58 -2.89
C GLY A 46 2.42 16.09 -4.32
N CYS A 47 1.66 16.60 -5.29
CA CYS A 47 1.86 16.31 -6.71
C CYS A 47 3.22 16.78 -7.22
N ALA A 48 3.67 17.99 -6.87
CA ALA A 48 4.98 18.49 -7.27
C ALA A 48 6.13 17.63 -6.72
N LEU A 49 6.06 17.27 -5.43
CA LEU A 49 7.08 16.44 -4.79
C LEU A 49 7.07 15.00 -5.33
N ALA A 50 5.89 14.40 -5.50
CA ALA A 50 5.76 13.08 -6.11
C ALA A 50 6.34 13.06 -7.52
N ALA A 51 6.03 14.05 -8.35
CA ALA A 51 6.56 14.17 -9.71
C ALA A 51 8.10 14.29 -9.71
N ALA A 52 8.68 15.09 -8.80
CA ALA A 52 10.13 15.22 -8.67
C ALA A 52 10.80 13.90 -8.26
N LEU A 53 10.21 13.18 -7.30
CA LEU A 53 10.72 11.87 -6.86
C LEU A 53 10.55 10.78 -7.91
N LEU A 54 9.45 10.79 -8.66
CA LEU A 54 9.24 9.87 -9.79
C LEU A 54 10.20 10.16 -10.94
N ALA A 55 10.46 11.43 -11.24
CA ALA A 55 11.50 11.80 -12.20
C ALA A 55 12.88 11.30 -11.74
N LEU A 56 13.22 11.49 -10.46
CA LEU A 56 14.44 10.94 -9.89
C LEU A 56 14.49 9.41 -10.01
N ALA A 57 13.40 8.71 -9.68
CA ALA A 57 13.32 7.26 -9.81
C ALA A 57 13.53 6.81 -11.26
N ALA A 58 12.90 7.47 -12.22
CA ALA A 58 13.07 7.21 -13.64
C ALA A 58 14.52 7.42 -14.11
N LEU A 59 15.22 8.42 -13.58
CA LEU A 59 16.63 8.67 -13.88
C LEU A 59 17.57 7.64 -13.23
N ARG A 60 17.17 7.02 -12.11
CA ARG A 60 17.94 5.98 -11.42
C ARG A 60 17.80 4.59 -12.03
N VAL A 61 16.72 4.34 -12.77
CA VAL A 61 16.49 3.05 -13.44
C VAL A 61 17.45 2.89 -14.62
N ARG A 62 18.14 1.74 -14.67
CA ARG A 62 18.99 1.36 -15.81
C ARG A 62 18.15 0.71 -16.90
N TRP A 63 17.33 1.50 -17.60
CA TRP A 63 16.34 1.02 -18.59
C TRP A 63 16.89 0.04 -19.64
N ARG A 64 18.13 0.24 -20.09
CA ARG A 64 18.78 -0.61 -21.11
C ARG A 64 19.27 -1.95 -20.58
N ALA A 65 19.29 -2.13 -19.25
CA ALA A 65 19.78 -3.34 -18.59
C ALA A 65 18.65 -4.19 -18.00
N LEU A 66 17.38 -3.89 -18.34
CA LEU A 66 16.24 -4.66 -17.86
C LEU A 66 16.16 -6.00 -18.59
N ASP A 67 16.12 -7.10 -17.83
CA ASP A 67 15.93 -8.45 -18.36
C ASP A 67 14.49 -8.58 -18.92
N PRO A 68 14.31 -8.94 -20.21
CA PRO A 68 12.97 -9.00 -20.81
C PRO A 68 12.03 -10.00 -20.12
N ALA A 69 12.56 -11.11 -19.62
CA ALA A 69 11.76 -12.11 -18.91
C ALA A 69 11.28 -11.58 -17.55
N ALA A 70 12.15 -10.92 -16.78
CA ALA A 70 11.77 -10.23 -15.55
C ALA A 70 10.78 -9.09 -15.82
N LEU A 71 10.97 -8.30 -16.89
CA LEU A 71 10.08 -7.20 -17.24
C LEU A 71 8.64 -7.66 -17.49
N ASN A 72 8.44 -8.76 -18.23
CA ASN A 72 7.11 -9.35 -18.42
C ASN A 72 6.47 -9.79 -17.10
N ALA A 73 7.25 -10.41 -16.22
CA ALA A 73 6.79 -10.79 -14.89
C ALA A 73 6.42 -9.56 -14.04
N TRP A 74 7.19 -8.48 -14.11
CA TRP A 74 6.91 -7.24 -13.40
C TRP A 74 5.65 -6.56 -13.94
N MET A 75 5.45 -6.52 -15.26
CA MET A 75 4.20 -6.01 -15.85
C MET A 75 2.99 -6.83 -15.39
N GLY A 76 3.11 -8.16 -15.38
CA GLY A 76 2.08 -9.04 -14.83
C GLY A 76 1.82 -8.78 -13.33
N ALA A 77 2.87 -8.54 -12.55
CA ALA A 77 2.76 -8.19 -11.13
C ALA A 77 2.06 -6.84 -10.92
N CYS A 78 2.32 -5.82 -11.76
CA CYS A 78 1.60 -4.54 -11.73
C CYS A 78 0.11 -4.72 -12.01
N VAL A 79 -0.26 -5.59 -12.97
CA VAL A 79 -1.67 -5.87 -13.28
C VAL A 79 -2.35 -6.61 -12.13
N LEU A 80 -1.66 -7.58 -11.52
CA LEU A 80 -2.16 -8.27 -10.33
C LEU A 80 -2.34 -7.30 -9.16
N ASP A 81 -1.39 -6.41 -8.95
CA ASP A 81 -1.46 -5.38 -7.91
C ASP A 81 -2.65 -4.44 -8.14
N LEU A 82 -2.85 -3.98 -9.38
CA LEU A 82 -4.05 -3.21 -9.74
C LEU A 82 -5.35 -3.99 -9.42
N ALA A 83 -5.40 -5.28 -9.73
CA ALA A 83 -6.55 -6.12 -9.40
C ALA A 83 -6.75 -6.26 -7.88
N LEU A 84 -5.67 -6.40 -7.11
CA LEU A 84 -5.72 -6.41 -5.63
C LEU A 84 -6.25 -5.09 -5.08
N TRP A 85 -5.87 -3.97 -5.68
CA TRP A 85 -6.35 -2.65 -5.24
C TRP A 85 -7.82 -2.41 -5.62
N LEU A 86 -8.36 -3.12 -6.61
CA LEU A 86 -9.80 -3.14 -6.86
C LEU A 86 -10.57 -3.93 -5.79
N LEU A 87 -9.92 -4.92 -5.15
CA LEU A 87 -10.46 -5.66 -4.00
C LEU A 87 -10.23 -4.87 -2.70
N ARG A 88 -10.92 -3.73 -2.57
CA ARG A 88 -10.81 -2.84 -1.41
C ARG A 88 -12.03 -2.92 -0.49
N GLY A 89 -11.80 -2.72 0.80
CA GLY A 89 -12.87 -2.45 1.77
C GLY A 89 -12.82 -0.99 2.21
N GLY A 90 -13.98 -0.45 2.60
CA GLY A 90 -14.10 0.89 3.18
C GLY A 90 -14.31 0.79 4.69
N LEU A 91 -13.54 1.56 5.46
CA LEU A 91 -13.76 1.67 6.91
C LEU A 91 -14.70 2.84 7.24
N GLN A 92 -14.40 4.01 6.67
CA GLN A 92 -15.16 5.25 6.80
C GLN A 92 -15.17 5.98 5.43
N PRO A 93 -16.10 6.92 5.17
CA PRO A 93 -16.20 7.60 3.88
C PRO A 93 -14.90 8.30 3.47
N GLY A 94 -14.26 7.89 2.37
CA GLY A 94 -12.97 8.45 1.94
C GLY A 94 -11.74 7.84 2.62
N LEU A 95 -11.91 6.75 3.38
CA LEU A 95 -10.85 5.92 3.95
C LEU A 95 -11.01 4.46 3.50
N SER A 96 -10.32 4.10 2.42
CA SER A 96 -10.21 2.70 1.96
C SER A 96 -8.95 2.02 2.44
N PHE A 97 -8.98 0.68 2.37
CA PHE A 97 -7.84 -0.17 2.64
C PHE A 97 -7.82 -1.33 1.64
N HIS A 98 -6.60 -1.75 1.28
CA HIS A 98 -6.33 -2.87 0.40
C HIS A 98 -4.91 -3.37 0.67
N LEU A 99 -4.59 -4.57 0.18
CA LEU A 99 -3.21 -5.03 0.11
C LEU A 99 -2.42 -4.12 -0.84
N LEU A 100 -1.21 -3.72 -0.47
CA LEU A 100 -0.41 -2.76 -1.23
C LEU A 100 0.43 -3.42 -2.31
N GLY A 101 0.90 -4.66 -2.09
CA GLY A 101 1.85 -5.34 -2.98
C GLY A 101 3.22 -4.64 -3.09
N ALA A 102 3.41 -3.49 -2.44
CA ALA A 102 4.58 -2.63 -2.60
C ALA A 102 5.88 -3.30 -2.18
N ALA A 103 5.86 -4.10 -1.10
CA ALA A 103 7.04 -4.85 -0.67
C ALA A 103 7.43 -5.92 -1.69
N LEU A 104 6.46 -6.68 -2.19
CA LEU A 104 6.70 -7.70 -3.21
C LEU A 104 7.27 -7.08 -4.49
N LEU A 105 6.65 -6.00 -5.00
CA LEU A 105 7.18 -5.28 -6.16
C LEU A 105 8.59 -4.76 -5.90
N THR A 106 8.85 -4.17 -4.74
CA THR A 106 10.20 -3.68 -4.37
C THR A 106 11.26 -4.77 -4.43
N LEU A 107 10.94 -5.99 -3.97
CA LEU A 107 11.86 -7.12 -4.01
C LEU A 107 11.97 -7.75 -5.41
N MET A 108 10.88 -7.73 -6.18
CA MET A 108 10.88 -8.25 -7.54
C MET A 108 11.71 -7.38 -8.49
N MET A 109 11.51 -6.07 -8.45
CA MET A 109 12.06 -5.14 -9.46
C MET A 109 13.00 -4.06 -8.92
N GLY A 110 13.25 -4.05 -7.62
CA GLY A 110 14.02 -3.01 -6.95
C GLY A 110 13.19 -1.76 -6.65
N PRO A 111 13.66 -0.90 -5.73
CA PRO A 111 12.87 0.21 -5.20
C PRO A 111 12.51 1.25 -6.27
N TRP A 112 13.44 1.61 -7.14
CA TRP A 112 13.21 2.68 -8.13
C TRP A 112 12.14 2.30 -9.15
N LEU A 113 12.15 1.05 -9.65
CA LEU A 113 11.15 0.63 -10.60
C LEU A 113 9.81 0.34 -9.92
N ALA A 114 9.82 -0.17 -8.68
CA ALA A 114 8.60 -0.36 -7.89
C ALA A 114 7.86 0.97 -7.63
N LEU A 115 8.59 2.03 -7.32
CA LEU A 115 8.03 3.39 -7.18
C LEU A 115 7.28 3.85 -8.45
N LEU A 116 7.87 3.60 -9.62
CA LEU A 116 7.24 3.92 -10.91
C LEU A 116 6.03 3.03 -11.20
N ALA A 117 6.14 1.72 -10.93
CA ALA A 117 5.06 0.76 -11.09
C ALA A 117 3.82 1.12 -10.25
N LEU A 118 4.03 1.44 -8.98
CA LEU A 118 2.97 1.85 -8.05
C LEU A 118 2.35 3.20 -8.45
N ALA A 119 3.12 4.12 -9.03
CA ALA A 119 2.57 5.34 -9.61
C ALA A 119 1.67 5.07 -10.82
N VAL A 120 2.09 4.14 -11.70
CA VAL A 120 1.28 3.72 -12.84
C VAL A 120 -0.02 3.05 -12.38
N ALA A 121 0.02 2.23 -11.33
CA ALA A 121 -1.18 1.63 -10.74
C ALA A 121 -2.16 2.70 -10.21
N GLN A 122 -1.67 3.71 -9.47
CA GLN A 122 -2.51 4.83 -9.03
C GLN A 122 -3.10 5.63 -10.19
N LEU A 123 -2.30 5.92 -11.23
CA LEU A 123 -2.78 6.62 -12.42
C LEU A 123 -3.86 5.81 -13.16
N ALA A 124 -3.71 4.48 -13.24
CA ALA A 124 -4.70 3.61 -13.84
C ALA A 124 -6.01 3.61 -13.05
N LEU A 125 -5.96 3.59 -11.71
CA LEU A 125 -7.14 3.73 -10.87
C LEU A 125 -7.81 5.11 -11.04
N ALA A 126 -7.03 6.19 -11.11
CA ALA A 126 -7.56 7.53 -11.36
C ALA A 126 -8.27 7.63 -12.72
N ALA A 127 -7.66 7.05 -13.76
CA ALA A 127 -8.23 6.98 -15.10
C ALA A 127 -9.51 6.15 -15.15
N ALA A 128 -9.62 5.11 -14.32
CA ALA A 128 -10.82 4.31 -14.16
C ALA A 128 -11.89 4.95 -13.26
N GLY A 129 -11.64 6.15 -12.70
CA GLY A 129 -12.57 6.85 -11.81
C GLY A 129 -12.56 6.35 -10.36
N HIS A 130 -11.53 5.59 -9.97
CA HIS A 130 -11.36 5.02 -8.63
C HIS A 130 -10.38 5.80 -7.74
N ALA A 131 -9.76 6.88 -8.23
CA ALA A 131 -8.92 7.78 -7.42
C ALA A 131 -9.04 9.27 -7.86
N ASP A 132 -8.84 10.18 -6.90
CA ASP A 132 -8.91 11.62 -7.11
C ASP A 132 -7.61 12.11 -7.75
N TRP A 133 -7.70 12.67 -8.96
CA TRP A 133 -6.53 13.16 -9.71
C TRP A 133 -5.66 14.15 -8.92
N SER A 134 -6.29 15.06 -8.17
CA SER A 134 -5.58 16.05 -7.36
C SER A 134 -4.90 15.45 -6.13
N ALA A 135 -5.34 14.29 -5.65
CA ALA A 135 -4.79 13.62 -4.48
C ALA A 135 -3.73 12.57 -4.83
N LEU A 136 -3.49 12.26 -6.11
CA LEU A 136 -2.54 11.20 -6.50
C LEU A 136 -1.14 11.42 -5.95
N GLY A 137 -0.61 12.64 -6.03
CA GLY A 137 0.72 12.92 -5.50
C GLY A 137 0.81 12.67 -4.01
N LEU A 138 -0.16 13.17 -3.25
CA LEU A 138 -0.20 13.00 -1.80
C LEU A 138 -0.41 11.53 -1.40
N ASN A 139 -1.34 10.83 -2.06
CA ASN A 139 -1.54 9.40 -1.88
C ASN A 139 -0.25 8.63 -2.12
N TRP A 140 0.38 8.83 -3.29
CA TRP A 140 1.63 8.17 -3.64
C TRP A 140 2.75 8.39 -2.61
N LEU A 141 2.87 9.62 -2.08
CA LEU A 141 3.84 9.97 -1.04
C LEU A 141 3.54 9.31 0.32
N LEU A 142 2.28 9.10 0.66
CA LEU A 142 1.86 8.57 1.96
C LEU A 142 1.70 7.06 1.96
N THR A 143 1.50 6.42 0.81
CA THR A 143 1.26 4.98 0.72
C THR A 143 2.40 4.21 0.02
N PRO A 144 2.59 4.22 -1.31
CA PRO A 144 3.72 3.60 -1.99
C PRO A 144 5.11 3.97 -1.45
N LEU A 145 5.39 5.27 -1.32
CA LEU A 145 6.74 5.74 -1.00
C LEU A 145 7.26 5.19 0.34
N PRO A 146 6.56 5.31 1.48
CA PRO A 146 7.02 4.76 2.74
C PRO A 146 7.10 3.24 2.72
N ALA A 147 6.15 2.55 2.07
CA ALA A 147 6.16 1.10 1.96
C ALA A 147 7.42 0.59 1.22
N VAL A 148 7.75 1.22 0.09
CA VAL A 148 8.97 0.91 -0.67
C VAL A 148 10.22 1.27 0.13
N ALA A 149 10.25 2.43 0.79
CA ALA A 149 11.39 2.88 1.57
C ALA A 149 11.70 1.94 2.74
N VAL A 150 10.69 1.50 3.48
CA VAL A 150 10.83 0.52 4.56
C VAL A 150 11.34 -0.82 4.03
N THR A 151 10.74 -1.32 2.96
CA THR A 151 11.16 -2.60 2.35
C THR A 151 12.62 -2.55 1.90
N ALA A 152 13.01 -1.50 1.18
CA ALA A 152 14.38 -1.32 0.71
C ALA A 152 15.37 -1.13 1.86
N GLY A 153 14.99 -0.37 2.89
CA GLY A 153 15.81 -0.17 4.08
C GLY A 153 16.03 -1.47 4.86
N MET A 154 14.98 -2.28 5.03
CA MET A 154 15.06 -3.59 5.68
C MET A 154 15.88 -4.59 4.88
N LEU A 155 15.73 -4.61 3.56
CA LEU A 155 16.56 -5.43 2.68
C LEU A 155 18.04 -5.09 2.84
N GLU A 156 18.38 -3.80 2.84
CA GLU A 156 19.76 -3.36 3.00
C GLU A 156 20.28 -3.65 4.42
N LEU A 157 19.45 -3.46 5.45
CA LEU A 157 19.80 -3.82 6.82
C LEU A 157 20.09 -5.31 6.96
N ALA A 158 19.22 -6.17 6.41
CA ALA A 158 19.40 -7.61 6.39
C ALA A 158 20.70 -8.00 5.68
N ARG A 159 20.98 -7.40 4.52
CA ARG A 159 22.22 -7.63 3.76
C ARG A 159 23.49 -7.24 4.52
N ARG A 160 23.42 -6.23 5.39
CA ARG A 160 24.55 -5.72 6.19
C ARG A 160 24.74 -6.44 7.52
N ARG A 161 23.66 -6.91 8.14
CA ARG A 161 23.66 -7.37 9.54
C ARG A 161 23.34 -8.85 9.72
N LEU A 162 22.75 -9.51 8.73
CA LEU A 162 22.31 -10.90 8.85
C LEU A 162 23.07 -11.81 7.88
N PRO A 163 23.23 -13.10 8.23
CA PRO A 163 23.81 -14.09 7.33
C PRO A 163 23.03 -14.20 6.02
N ALA A 164 23.75 -14.44 4.93
CA ALA A 164 23.15 -14.65 3.62
C ALA A 164 22.56 -16.06 3.53
N HIS A 165 21.31 -16.20 3.95
CA HIS A 165 20.58 -17.47 3.91
C HIS A 165 19.18 -17.28 3.30
N PHE A 166 18.72 -18.25 2.52
CA PHE A 166 17.38 -18.24 1.90
C PHE A 166 16.25 -17.93 2.90
N PHE A 167 16.16 -18.67 4.01
CA PHE A 167 15.15 -18.42 5.04
C PHE A 167 15.21 -17.01 5.63
N ILE A 168 16.41 -16.44 5.83
CA ILE A 168 16.52 -15.06 6.31
C ILE A 168 15.96 -14.10 5.27
N TYR A 169 16.29 -14.30 4.00
CA TYR A 169 15.74 -13.48 2.92
C TYR A 169 14.21 -13.52 2.90
N VAL A 170 13.61 -14.72 2.98
CA VAL A 170 12.16 -14.89 2.96
C VAL A 170 11.50 -14.33 4.22
N PHE A 171 11.94 -14.72 5.43
CA PHE A 171 11.29 -14.30 6.68
C PHE A 171 11.51 -12.81 7.00
N VAL A 172 12.70 -12.27 6.74
CA VAL A 172 12.98 -10.86 7.06
C VAL A 172 12.48 -9.94 5.96
N ASN A 173 12.80 -10.22 4.70
CA ASN A 173 12.44 -9.30 3.61
C ASN A 173 11.05 -9.59 3.05
N GLY A 174 10.61 -10.85 3.02
CA GLY A 174 9.26 -11.20 2.55
C GLY A 174 8.19 -10.94 3.61
N PHE A 175 8.29 -11.61 4.76
CA PHE A 175 7.27 -11.52 5.81
C PHE A 175 7.38 -10.23 6.63
N LEU A 176 8.49 -10.04 7.36
CA LEU A 176 8.61 -8.91 8.28
C LEU A 176 8.58 -7.57 7.55
N ALA A 177 9.33 -7.42 6.45
CA ALA A 177 9.31 -6.18 5.67
C ALA A 177 7.98 -5.98 4.93
N GLY A 178 7.33 -7.05 4.48
CA GLY A 178 5.97 -7.00 3.93
C GLY A 178 4.99 -6.34 4.89
N GLY A 179 4.86 -6.87 6.11
CA GLY A 179 3.96 -6.29 7.12
C GLY A 179 4.39 -4.90 7.57
N ALA A 180 5.69 -4.68 7.80
CA ALA A 180 6.21 -3.37 8.20
C ALA A 180 5.95 -2.29 7.13
N SER A 181 5.98 -2.67 5.85
CA SER A 181 5.72 -1.74 4.74
C SER A 181 4.29 -1.20 4.75
N LEU A 182 3.29 -2.08 4.92
CA LEU A 182 1.88 -1.68 5.02
C LEU A 182 1.66 -0.86 6.28
N LEU A 183 2.21 -1.30 7.42
CA LEU A 183 2.03 -0.59 8.68
C LEU A 183 2.64 0.81 8.62
N ALA A 184 3.79 0.98 7.98
CA ALA A 184 4.40 2.30 7.78
C ALA A 184 3.53 3.21 6.89
N ALA A 185 3.01 2.70 5.78
CA ALA A 185 2.06 3.43 4.92
C ALA A 185 0.80 3.82 5.70
N ALA A 186 0.24 2.90 6.48
CA ALA A 186 -0.93 3.15 7.32
C ALA A 186 -0.66 4.24 8.38
N LEU A 187 0.49 4.19 9.04
CA LEU A 187 0.90 5.22 10.00
C LEU A 187 1.05 6.59 9.33
N CYS A 188 1.66 6.65 8.14
CA CYS A 188 1.73 7.90 7.36
C CYS A 188 0.34 8.45 7.03
N GLY A 189 -0.58 7.59 6.58
CA GLY A 189 -1.97 7.97 6.30
C GLY A 189 -2.72 8.45 7.55
N VAL A 190 -2.67 7.70 8.65
CA VAL A 190 -3.29 8.05 9.93
C VAL A 190 -2.77 9.39 10.45
N LEU A 191 -1.45 9.60 10.43
CA LEU A 191 -0.84 10.85 10.88
C LEU A 191 -1.26 12.02 9.99
N ALA A 192 -1.29 11.83 8.67
CA ALA A 192 -1.71 12.87 7.73
C ALA A 192 -3.18 13.26 7.93
N LEU A 193 -4.07 12.28 8.12
CA LEU A 193 -5.50 12.52 8.39
C LEU A 193 -5.74 13.23 9.72
N GLY A 194 -5.05 12.80 10.78
CA GLY A 194 -5.15 13.44 12.09
C GLY A 194 -4.58 14.86 12.08
N ALA A 195 -3.45 15.09 11.37
CA ALA A 195 -2.86 16.42 11.22
C ALA A 195 -3.71 17.37 10.36
N ALA A 196 -4.43 16.84 9.36
CA ALA A 196 -5.38 17.61 8.56
C ALA A 196 -6.67 17.95 9.33
N GLY A 197 -6.89 17.35 10.51
CA GLY A 197 -8.14 17.46 11.25
C GLY A 197 -9.32 16.76 10.55
N ALA A 198 -9.04 15.87 9.59
CA ALA A 198 -10.04 15.17 8.80
C ALA A 198 -10.83 14.15 9.65
N TYR A 199 -10.16 13.56 10.65
CA TYR A 199 -10.75 12.57 11.56
C TYR A 199 -10.26 12.79 13.00
N PRO A 200 -11.08 12.48 14.01
CA PRO A 200 -10.65 12.51 15.41
C PRO A 200 -9.58 11.43 15.68
N TRP A 201 -8.57 11.79 16.46
CA TRP A 201 -7.47 10.88 16.81
C TRP A 201 -7.96 9.59 17.49
N ASP A 202 -9.00 9.67 18.32
CA ASP A 202 -9.56 8.51 19.01
C ASP A 202 -10.10 7.46 18.03
N GLY A 203 -10.77 7.89 16.95
CA GLY A 203 -11.25 6.98 15.90
C GLY A 203 -10.10 6.42 15.06
N LEU A 204 -9.12 7.27 14.71
CA LEU A 204 -7.95 6.84 13.94
C LEU A 204 -7.10 5.79 14.69
N LEU A 205 -6.87 6.00 15.98
CA LEU A 205 -6.04 5.11 16.80
C LEU A 205 -6.82 3.92 17.35
N GLY A 206 -8.11 4.10 17.66
CA GLY A 206 -8.97 3.07 18.25
C GLY A 206 -9.63 2.14 17.24
N GLU A 207 -9.92 2.60 16.02
CA GLU A 207 -10.64 1.82 15.00
C GLU A 207 -9.78 1.55 13.76
N ALA A 208 -9.17 2.59 13.17
CA ALA A 208 -8.44 2.44 11.91
C ALA A 208 -7.10 1.72 12.07
N LEU A 209 -6.28 2.14 13.04
CA LEU A 209 -4.95 1.57 13.22
C LEU A 209 -4.96 0.06 13.54
N PRO A 210 -5.84 -0.48 14.42
CA PRO A 210 -5.96 -1.92 14.63
C PRO A 210 -6.35 -2.68 13.36
N TYR A 211 -7.21 -2.10 12.53
CA TYR A 211 -7.57 -2.69 11.25
C TYR A 211 -6.36 -2.79 10.31
N TYR A 212 -5.61 -1.70 10.15
CA TYR A 212 -4.38 -1.70 9.34
C TYR A 212 -3.31 -2.66 9.89
N PHE A 213 -3.23 -2.81 11.20
CA PHE A 213 -2.35 -3.80 11.83
C PHE A 213 -2.75 -5.23 11.43
N LEU A 214 -4.04 -5.56 11.46
CA LEU A 214 -4.52 -6.87 10.99
C LEU A 214 -4.28 -7.07 9.50
N LEU A 215 -4.51 -6.03 8.68
CA LEU A 215 -4.23 -6.08 7.24
C LEU A 215 -2.73 -6.27 6.96
N SER A 216 -1.85 -5.74 7.83
CA SER A 216 -0.39 -5.88 7.68
C SER A 216 0.08 -7.32 7.82
N TRP A 217 -0.65 -8.14 8.59
CA TRP A 217 -0.43 -9.57 8.62
C TRP A 217 -0.76 -10.22 7.28
N SER A 218 -1.88 -9.85 6.66
CA SER A 218 -2.24 -10.34 5.34
C SER A 218 -1.19 -9.95 4.28
N GLU A 219 -0.68 -8.72 4.33
CA GLU A 219 0.41 -8.25 3.45
C GLU A 219 1.70 -9.04 3.68
N ALA A 220 2.09 -9.26 4.96
CA ALA A 220 3.27 -10.03 5.33
C ALA A 220 3.21 -11.46 4.78
N PHE A 221 2.08 -12.15 4.96
CA PHE A 221 1.91 -13.53 4.48
C PHE A 221 1.85 -13.59 2.96
N THR A 222 1.13 -12.67 2.31
CA THR A 222 1.02 -12.63 0.86
C THR A 222 2.39 -12.38 0.22
N THR A 223 3.11 -11.36 0.69
CA THR A 223 4.46 -11.04 0.20
C THR A 223 5.44 -12.18 0.49
N GLY A 224 5.46 -12.70 1.72
CA GLY A 224 6.37 -13.77 2.13
C GLY A 224 6.18 -15.07 1.35
N LEU A 225 4.94 -15.52 1.17
CA LEU A 225 4.62 -16.74 0.41
C LEU A 225 4.94 -16.58 -1.07
N LEU A 226 4.52 -15.47 -1.68
CA LEU A 226 4.81 -15.21 -3.11
C LEU A 226 6.31 -15.08 -3.34
N LEU A 227 7.04 -14.40 -2.46
CA LEU A 227 8.48 -14.29 -2.55
C LEU A 227 9.17 -15.65 -2.44
N ALA A 228 8.73 -16.51 -1.51
CA ALA A 228 9.26 -17.87 -1.38
C ALA A 228 9.06 -18.70 -2.66
N VAL A 229 7.84 -18.66 -3.24
CA VAL A 229 7.54 -19.35 -4.50
C VAL A 229 8.39 -18.79 -5.65
N LEU A 230 8.45 -17.47 -5.78
CA LEU A 230 9.19 -16.82 -6.86
C LEU A 230 10.69 -17.08 -6.78
N THR A 231 11.28 -17.03 -5.59
CA THR A 231 12.71 -17.28 -5.42
C THR A 231 13.11 -18.73 -5.71
N VAL A 232 12.22 -19.70 -5.45
CA VAL A 232 12.48 -21.11 -5.76
C VAL A 232 12.25 -21.44 -7.24
N TYR A 233 11.12 -21.00 -7.81
CA TYR A 233 10.70 -21.44 -9.14
C TYR A 233 11.08 -20.48 -10.27
N LYS A 234 11.24 -19.18 -9.98
CA LYS A 234 11.51 -18.11 -10.94
C LYS A 234 12.49 -17.07 -10.37
N PRO A 235 13.68 -17.45 -9.89
CA PRO A 235 14.62 -16.52 -9.24
C PRO A 235 14.97 -15.30 -10.10
N ARG A 236 15.02 -15.46 -11.42
CA ARG A 236 15.22 -14.36 -12.39
C ARG A 236 14.18 -13.24 -12.31
N TRP A 237 12.99 -13.51 -11.76
CA TRP A 237 11.93 -12.49 -11.59
C TRP A 237 12.14 -11.64 -10.33
N VAL A 238 13.05 -12.05 -9.44
CA VAL A 238 13.34 -11.40 -8.16
C VAL A 238 14.72 -10.75 -8.19
N SER A 239 14.79 -9.51 -8.69
CA SER A 239 16.05 -8.77 -8.88
C SER A 239 16.85 -8.55 -7.59
N THR A 240 16.22 -8.61 -6.42
CA THR A 240 16.93 -8.46 -5.13
C THR A 240 17.44 -9.77 -4.54
N PHE A 241 17.13 -10.91 -5.17
CA PHE A 241 17.62 -12.24 -4.79
C PHE A 241 18.79 -12.65 -5.69
N ASP A 242 19.81 -13.26 -5.08
CA ASP A 242 21.00 -13.77 -5.76
C ASP A 242 21.25 -15.20 -5.25
N ASP A 243 21.05 -16.19 -6.13
CA ASP A 243 21.21 -17.61 -5.84
C ASP A 243 22.60 -17.91 -5.25
N GLY A 244 23.65 -17.31 -5.81
CA GLY A 244 25.03 -17.53 -5.35
C GLY A 244 25.26 -17.03 -3.94
N ARG A 245 24.60 -15.92 -3.58
CA ARG A 245 24.68 -15.32 -2.25
C ARG A 245 23.85 -16.08 -1.21
N TYR A 246 22.62 -16.48 -1.52
CA TYR A 246 21.67 -16.98 -0.52
C TYR A 246 21.55 -18.50 -0.45
N LEU A 247 22.07 -19.25 -1.43
CA LEU A 247 22.05 -20.72 -1.47
C LEU A 247 23.43 -21.37 -1.28
N GLY A 248 24.50 -20.59 -1.09
CA GLY A 248 25.82 -21.11 -0.71
C GLY A 248 26.64 -21.76 -1.83
N GLY A 249 26.18 -21.72 -3.09
CA GLY A 249 26.99 -21.94 -4.29
C GLY A 249 27.06 -23.37 -4.85
N LYS A 250 26.42 -23.56 -6.01
CA LYS A 250 27.10 -23.95 -7.26
C LYS A 250 26.39 -23.23 -8.41
N PRO A 251 27.10 -22.56 -9.36
CA PRO A 251 26.43 -21.88 -10.48
C PRO A 251 25.65 -22.89 -11.32
N GLY A 252 24.39 -22.59 -11.65
CA GLY A 252 23.63 -23.34 -12.65
C GLY A 252 24.28 -23.22 -14.04
N PRO A 253 24.18 -24.23 -14.91
CA PRO A 253 24.81 -24.19 -16.23
C PRO A 253 24.24 -23.03 -17.05
N SER A 254 25.16 -22.25 -17.63
CA SER A 254 24.91 -21.18 -18.60
C SER A 254 24.25 -21.69 -19.88
#